data_AF-A0A2T4RZ21-F1
#
_entry.id   AF-A0A2T4RZ21-F1
#
_cell.length_a   1.000
_cell.length_b   1.000
_cell.length_c   1.000
_cell.angle_alpha   90.00
_cell.angle_beta   90.00
_cell.angle_gamma   90.00
#
_symmetry.space_group_name_H-M   'P 1'
#
loop_
_entity.id
_entity.type
_entity.pdbx_description
1 polymer ?
#
loop_
_entity_poly.entity_id
_entity_poly.type
_entity_poly.pdbx_seq_one_letter_code
_entity_poly.pdbx_strand_id
1 'polypeptide(L)'
;LRARVEGPGLFWGTFDVSTLVVYNEMHETFKPRQVIEYGCFDERFVEFGFWFGDDNFEGPTFFVLPYPFVDADFTYEGTLPEGAYFSKQLTEFVYELQRGDLDELDTIDETFTRGFEIFTEYQGWEDTSHYTIPLNMP
;
A
#
# COMPACT_ATOMS: atom_id res chain seq x y z
N LEU A 1 -3.66 -8.77 -13.24
CA LEU A 1 -2.83 -7.54 -13.19
C LEU A 1 -3.79 -6.38 -13.12
N ARG A 2 -3.63 -5.49 -12.11
CA ARG A 2 -4.41 -4.26 -11.98
C ARG A 2 -3.96 -3.31 -13.07
N ALA A 3 -4.68 -3.26 -14.18
CA ALA A 3 -4.32 -2.44 -15.33
C ALA A 3 -5.56 -2.10 -16.13
N ARG A 4 -5.72 -0.82 -16.46
CA ARG A 4 -6.74 -0.38 -17.40
C ARG A 4 -6.25 -0.60 -18.83
N VAL A 5 -7.03 -1.31 -19.65
CA VAL A 5 -6.74 -1.53 -21.07
C VAL A 5 -7.62 -0.62 -21.93
N GLU A 6 -7.08 0.53 -22.31
CA GLU A 6 -7.66 1.40 -23.36
C GLU A 6 -6.61 1.53 -24.47
N GLY A 7 -7.00 1.35 -25.74
CA GLY A 7 -6.04 1.38 -26.86
C GLY A 7 -5.34 2.74 -27.03
N PRO A 8 -4.29 2.88 -27.88
CA PRO A 8 -3.21 1.93 -28.07
C PRO A 8 -2.54 1.67 -26.72
N GLY A 9 -2.50 0.38 -26.33
CA GLY A 9 -2.32 -0.06 -24.94
C GLY A 9 -1.07 0.48 -24.25
N LEU A 10 -1.27 1.52 -23.44
CA LEU A 10 -0.34 1.87 -22.38
C LEU A 10 -0.69 0.97 -21.20
N PHE A 11 0.21 0.03 -20.89
CA PHE A 11 0.10 -0.80 -19.70
C PHE A 11 0.57 0.03 -18.50
N TRP A 12 -0.39 0.52 -17.72
CA TRP A 12 -0.12 1.16 -16.43
C TRP A 12 -0.56 0.17 -15.35
N GLY A 13 0.40 -0.34 -14.58
CA GLY A 13 0.13 -1.14 -13.39
C GLY A 13 -0.23 -0.26 -12.20
N THR A 14 0.21 -0.67 -11.02
CA THR A 14 0.24 0.22 -9.85
C THR A 14 1.37 1.24 -9.99
N PHE A 15 1.18 2.41 -9.38
CA PHE A 15 2.20 3.43 -9.21
C PHE A 15 2.48 3.62 -7.74
N ASP A 16 3.75 3.53 -7.40
CA ASP A 16 4.22 3.72 -6.04
C ASP A 16 4.27 5.23 -5.77
N VAL A 17 3.58 5.66 -4.72
CA VAL A 17 3.66 7.03 -4.19
C VAL A 17 4.86 7.12 -3.25
N SER A 18 5.03 6.13 -2.38
CA SER A 18 6.12 6.05 -1.41
C SER A 18 6.32 4.62 -0.94
N THR A 19 7.48 4.34 -0.35
CA THR A 19 7.79 3.06 0.27
C THR A 19 8.66 3.31 1.50
N LEU A 20 8.38 2.59 2.59
CA LEU A 20 9.23 2.56 3.77
C LEU A 20 9.79 1.17 3.97
N VAL A 21 11.11 1.05 3.98
CA VAL A 21 11.85 -0.22 4.13
C VAL A 21 12.54 -0.25 5.48
N VAL A 22 12.40 -1.35 6.21
CA VAL A 22 13.09 -1.57 7.48
C VAL A 22 14.44 -2.21 7.20
N TYR A 23 15.48 -1.38 7.25
CA TYR A 23 16.85 -1.79 6.96
C TYR A 23 17.30 -2.95 7.86
N ASN A 24 17.91 -3.97 7.24
CA ASN A 24 18.52 -5.12 7.91
C ASN A 24 17.52 -6.02 8.68
N GLU A 25 16.21 -5.86 8.44
CA GLU A 25 15.18 -6.84 8.79
C GLU A 25 14.83 -7.71 7.58
N MET A 26 15.74 -8.65 7.28
CA MET A 26 15.54 -9.61 6.21
C MET A 26 14.36 -10.53 6.52
N HIS A 27 13.33 -10.53 5.68
CA HIS A 27 12.21 -11.44 5.79
C HIS A 27 12.29 -12.53 4.72
N GLU A 28 12.73 -13.72 5.15
CA GLU A 28 12.77 -14.99 4.42
C GLU A 28 13.37 -14.99 3.00
N THR A 29 13.93 -16.14 2.63
CA THR A 29 14.44 -16.34 1.27
C THR A 29 13.26 -16.57 0.34
N PHE A 30 12.61 -15.50 -0.13
CA PHE A 30 11.76 -15.56 -1.31
C PHE A 30 12.58 -16.29 -2.38
N LYS A 31 12.15 -17.47 -2.82
CA LYS A 31 12.77 -18.20 -3.93
C LYS A 31 12.05 -17.78 -5.19
N PRO A 32 12.42 -16.62 -5.76
CA PRO A 32 11.67 -16.04 -6.84
C PRO A 32 11.88 -16.90 -8.08
N ARG A 33 10.96 -16.80 -9.02
CA ARG A 33 11.23 -17.30 -10.38
C ARG A 33 12.17 -16.37 -11.14
N GLN A 34 12.26 -15.10 -10.73
CA GLN A 34 12.99 -14.05 -11.44
C GLN A 34 13.94 -13.30 -10.51
N VAL A 35 15.14 -12.97 -10.99
CA VAL A 35 16.21 -12.33 -10.19
C VAL A 35 15.79 -10.97 -9.61
N ILE A 36 14.94 -10.23 -10.33
CA ILE A 36 14.48 -8.90 -9.89
C ILE A 36 13.61 -9.01 -8.64
N GLU A 37 12.69 -9.98 -8.60
CA GLU A 37 11.80 -10.19 -7.45
C GLU A 37 12.58 -10.56 -6.18
N TYR A 38 13.78 -11.16 -6.30
CA TYR A 38 14.60 -11.50 -5.14
C TYR A 38 15.02 -10.27 -4.33
N GLY A 39 15.50 -9.23 -5.02
CA GLY A 39 16.00 -8.02 -4.36
C GLY A 39 14.94 -6.99 -4.04
N CYS A 40 13.69 -7.21 -4.46
CA CYS A 40 12.58 -6.31 -4.15
C CYS A 40 11.76 -6.78 -2.92
N PHE A 41 11.96 -8.02 -2.46
CA PHE A 41 11.14 -8.67 -1.44
C PHE A 41 11.98 -9.43 -0.40
N ASP A 42 13.22 -9.01 -0.17
CA ASP A 42 14.11 -9.58 0.85
C ASP A 42 14.05 -8.82 2.18
N GLU A 43 13.61 -7.56 2.18
CA GLU A 43 13.42 -6.73 3.38
C GLU A 43 11.94 -6.52 3.70
N ARG A 44 11.61 -6.28 4.98
CA ARG A 44 10.28 -5.83 5.37
C ARG A 44 10.04 -4.40 4.90
N PHE A 45 8.87 -4.14 4.33
CA PHE A 45 8.50 -2.79 3.92
C PHE A 45 6.98 -2.57 3.96
N VAL A 46 6.57 -1.32 3.86
CA VAL A 46 5.20 -0.92 3.55
C VAL A 46 5.25 -0.01 2.34
N GLU A 47 4.41 -0.31 1.36
CA GLU A 47 4.26 0.41 0.10
C GLU A 47 2.94 1.18 0.10
N PHE A 48 2.99 2.40 -0.42
CA PHE A 48 1.83 3.26 -0.65
C PHE A 48 1.76 3.50 -2.14
N GLY A 49 0.60 3.28 -2.72
CA GLY A 49 0.46 3.42 -4.16
C GLY A 49 -0.96 3.70 -4.60
N PHE A 50 -1.13 3.81 -5.91
CA PHE A 50 -2.44 3.88 -6.52
C PHE A 50 -2.44 3.26 -7.92
N TRP A 51 -3.62 3.00 -8.46
CA TRP A 51 -3.82 2.73 -9.88
C TRP A 51 -5.08 3.43 -10.37
N PHE A 52 -5.28 3.53 -11.68
CA PHE A 52 -6.38 4.30 -12.29
C PHE A 52 -7.73 3.57 -12.33
N GLY A 53 -7.87 2.42 -11.66
CA GLY A 53 -9.00 1.49 -11.81
C GLY A 53 -8.69 0.30 -12.70
N ASP A 54 -9.55 -0.72 -12.63
CA ASP A 54 -9.50 -1.96 -13.42
C ASP A 54 -10.90 -2.58 -13.57
N ASP A 55 -11.01 -3.85 -13.97
CA ASP A 55 -12.31 -4.54 -14.12
C ASP A 55 -13.14 -4.62 -12.82
N ASN A 56 -12.52 -4.40 -11.65
CA ASN A 56 -13.17 -4.45 -10.34
C ASN A 56 -13.29 -3.07 -9.66
N PHE A 57 -12.61 -2.04 -10.16
CA PHE A 57 -12.56 -0.70 -9.60
C PHE A 57 -12.83 0.32 -10.71
N GLU A 58 -13.91 1.09 -10.58
CA GLU A 58 -14.36 2.04 -11.60
C GLU A 58 -13.42 3.24 -11.74
N GLY A 59 -12.77 3.64 -10.63
CA GLY A 59 -11.96 4.84 -10.55
C GLY A 59 -10.57 4.64 -9.95
N PRO A 60 -9.79 5.74 -9.83
CA PRO A 60 -8.49 5.69 -9.19
C PRO A 60 -8.60 5.16 -7.77
N THR A 61 -7.77 4.18 -7.45
CA THR A 61 -7.79 3.47 -6.17
C THR A 61 -6.42 3.52 -5.54
N PHE A 62 -6.38 3.93 -4.28
CA PHE A 62 -5.19 4.07 -3.45
C PHE A 62 -5.06 2.86 -2.53
N PHE A 63 -3.83 2.47 -2.21
CA PHE A 63 -3.58 1.32 -1.36
C PHE A 63 -2.39 1.49 -0.42
N VAL A 64 -2.44 0.73 0.68
CA VAL A 64 -1.31 0.48 1.58
C VAL A 64 -1.08 -1.03 1.61
N LEU A 65 0.12 -1.46 1.26
CA LEU A 65 0.49 -2.87 1.09
C LEU A 65 1.71 -3.20 1.96
N PRO A 66 1.62 -4.18 2.87
CA PRO A 66 2.76 -4.60 3.68
C PRO A 66 3.54 -5.71 2.98
N TYR A 67 4.84 -5.76 3.27
CA TYR A 67 5.66 -6.91 3.03
C TYR A 67 6.36 -7.36 4.33
N PRO A 68 6.26 -8.65 4.72
CA PRO A 68 5.49 -9.70 4.05
C PRO A 68 4.00 -9.42 3.98
N PHE A 69 3.35 -9.94 2.94
CA PHE A 69 1.91 -9.87 2.80
C PHE A 69 1.23 -10.53 3.99
N VAL A 70 0.11 -9.96 4.41
CA VAL A 70 -0.73 -10.55 5.45
C VAL A 70 -1.68 -11.59 4.86
N ASP A 71 -2.15 -12.53 5.67
CA ASP A 71 -3.14 -13.51 5.23
C ASP A 71 -4.54 -12.88 5.04
N ALA A 72 -5.41 -13.56 4.28
CA ALA A 72 -6.76 -13.08 4.00
C ALA A 72 -7.67 -13.01 5.25
N ASP A 73 -7.31 -13.72 6.32
CA ASP A 73 -7.97 -13.67 7.63
C ASP A 73 -7.31 -12.69 8.60
N PHE A 74 -6.38 -11.85 8.12
CA PHE A 74 -5.81 -10.73 8.87
C PHE A 74 -6.90 -9.88 9.53
N THR A 75 -6.66 -9.56 10.80
CA THR A 75 -7.51 -8.69 11.61
C THR A 75 -6.67 -7.60 12.25
N TYR A 76 -7.26 -6.43 12.40
CA TYR A 76 -6.64 -5.27 13.03
C TYR A 76 -7.62 -4.58 13.96
N GLU A 77 -7.09 -3.78 14.89
CA GLU A 77 -7.88 -2.94 15.76
C GLU A 77 -8.02 -1.51 15.21
N GLY A 78 -9.09 -0.82 15.60
CA GLY A 78 -9.38 0.55 15.18
C GLY A 78 -10.26 0.66 13.94
N THR A 79 -10.41 1.89 13.45
CA THR A 79 -11.27 2.23 12.31
C THR A 79 -10.44 2.82 11.18
N LEU A 80 -10.93 2.60 9.96
CA LEU A 80 -10.48 3.30 8.76
C LEU A 80 -11.45 4.47 8.49
N PRO A 81 -11.04 5.49 7.72
CA PRO A 81 -11.95 6.53 7.29
C PRO A 81 -13.07 5.97 6.41
N GLU A 82 -14.15 6.72 6.26
CA GLU A 82 -15.30 6.30 5.46
C GLU A 82 -14.89 5.98 4.01
N GLY A 83 -15.35 4.84 3.50
CA GLY A 83 -15.01 4.34 2.16
C GLY A 83 -13.71 3.54 2.07
N ALA A 84 -12.82 3.64 3.05
CA ALA A 84 -11.61 2.83 3.12
C ALA A 84 -11.90 1.47 3.78
N TYR A 85 -11.25 0.41 3.30
CA TYR A 85 -11.43 -0.94 3.82
C TYR A 85 -10.20 -1.83 3.61
N PHE A 86 -10.13 -2.94 4.35
CA PHE A 86 -9.16 -4.00 4.09
C PHE A 86 -9.70 -4.98 3.04
N SER A 87 -8.99 -5.11 1.92
CA SER A 87 -9.34 -6.08 0.88
C SER A 87 -8.72 -7.43 1.17
N LYS A 88 -9.53 -8.41 1.57
CA LYS A 88 -9.06 -9.79 1.81
C LYS A 88 -8.49 -10.47 0.57
N GLN A 89 -8.95 -10.07 -0.61
CA GLN A 89 -8.47 -10.61 -1.87
C GLN A 89 -7.08 -10.06 -2.23
N LEU A 90 -6.84 -8.79 -1.91
CA LEU A 90 -5.62 -8.08 -2.26
C LEU A 90 -4.61 -8.02 -1.11
N THR A 91 -5.05 -8.39 0.11
CA THR A 91 -4.26 -8.38 1.35
C THR A 91 -3.65 -7.02 1.68
N GLU A 92 -4.40 -5.96 1.41
CA GLU A 92 -3.96 -4.57 1.50
C GLU A 92 -5.13 -3.67 1.95
N PHE A 93 -4.84 -2.49 2.47
CA PHE A 93 -5.85 -1.45 2.69
C PHE A 93 -6.09 -0.71 1.40
N VAL A 94 -7.36 -0.40 1.10
CA VAL A 94 -7.76 0.24 -0.15
C VAL A 94 -8.75 1.38 0.09
N TYR A 95 -8.65 2.40 -0.74
CA TYR A 95 -9.61 3.49 -0.86
C TYR A 95 -9.77 3.88 -2.32
N GLU A 96 -10.98 3.69 -2.86
CA GLU A 96 -11.34 4.11 -4.21
C GLU A 96 -11.93 5.52 -4.16
N LEU A 97 -11.43 6.43 -5.01
CA LEU A 97 -11.97 7.79 -5.11
C LEU A 97 -13.46 7.75 -5.46
N GLN A 98 -14.28 8.44 -4.68
CA GLN A 98 -15.72 8.51 -4.90
C GLN A 98 -16.09 9.75 -5.71
N ARG A 99 -15.47 10.90 -5.44
CA ARG A 99 -15.79 12.20 -6.06
C ARG A 99 -14.72 12.67 -7.05
N GLY A 100 -13.46 12.32 -6.81
CA GLY A 100 -12.31 12.76 -7.58
C GLY A 100 -11.95 14.23 -7.35
N ASP A 101 -12.26 14.79 -6.18
CA ASP A 101 -11.97 16.19 -5.83
C ASP A 101 -10.92 16.31 -4.70
N LEU A 102 -10.46 17.54 -4.45
CA LEU A 102 -9.40 17.80 -3.46
C LEU A 102 -9.86 17.54 -2.01
N ASP A 103 -11.17 17.43 -1.75
CA ASP A 103 -11.67 17.17 -0.41
C ASP A 103 -11.40 15.72 0.02
N GLU A 104 -11.14 14.81 -0.93
CA GLU A 104 -10.77 13.42 -0.64
C GLU A 104 -9.28 13.24 -0.31
N LEU A 105 -8.47 14.30 -0.42
CA LEU A 105 -7.05 14.25 -0.05
C LEU A 105 -6.86 13.90 1.43
N ASP A 106 -7.68 14.47 2.31
CA ASP A 106 -7.64 14.15 3.75
C ASP A 106 -8.00 12.69 4.00
N THR A 107 -8.92 12.12 3.22
CA THR A 107 -9.30 10.69 3.32
C THR A 107 -8.20 9.77 2.81
N ILE A 108 -7.51 10.14 1.72
CA ILE A 108 -6.35 9.39 1.23
C ILE A 108 -5.22 9.42 2.27
N ASP A 109 -4.90 10.60 2.80
CA ASP A 109 -3.85 10.78 3.82
C ASP A 109 -4.18 10.00 5.10
N GLU A 110 -5.43 10.03 5.57
CA GLU A 110 -5.87 9.24 6.71
C GLU A 110 -5.82 7.74 6.42
N THR A 111 -6.21 7.31 5.21
CA THR A 111 -6.10 5.89 4.80
C THR A 111 -4.64 5.42 4.82
N PHE A 112 -3.73 6.21 4.26
CA PHE A 112 -2.30 5.92 4.26
C PHE A 112 -1.73 5.87 5.68
N THR A 113 -2.02 6.89 6.49
CA THR A 113 -1.55 6.98 7.86
C THR A 113 -2.05 5.81 8.70
N ARG A 114 -3.35 5.52 8.66
CA ARG A 114 -3.95 4.42 9.45
C ARG A 114 -3.47 3.06 8.97
N GLY A 115 -3.42 2.83 7.65
CA GLY A 115 -2.92 1.58 7.09
C GLY A 115 -1.47 1.31 7.47
N PHE A 116 -0.64 2.35 7.45
CA PHE A 116 0.73 2.29 7.93
C PHE A 116 0.83 1.93 9.41
N GLU A 117 0.15 2.67 10.28
CA GLU A 117 0.15 2.41 11.73
C GLU A 117 -0.27 0.96 12.03
N ILE A 118 -1.33 0.48 11.39
CA ILE A 118 -1.83 -0.89 11.57
C ILE A 118 -0.78 -1.92 11.14
N PHE A 119 -0.15 -1.76 9.98
CA PHE A 119 0.84 -2.74 9.52
C PHE A 119 2.14 -2.68 10.30
N THR A 120 2.61 -1.50 10.71
CA THR A 120 3.80 -1.37 11.56
C THR A 120 3.58 -2.00 12.93
N GLU A 121 2.40 -1.83 13.52
CA GLU A 121 2.01 -2.50 14.76
C GLU A 121 1.96 -4.03 14.57
N TYR A 122 1.29 -4.51 13.51
CA TYR A 122 1.19 -5.94 13.21
C TYR A 122 2.55 -6.61 13.00
N GLN A 123 3.44 -5.96 12.25
CA GLN A 123 4.79 -6.48 11.97
C GLN A 123 5.74 -6.33 13.17
N GLY A 124 5.31 -5.65 14.23
CA GLY A 124 6.08 -5.42 15.45
C GLY A 124 7.31 -4.55 15.22
N TRP A 125 7.19 -3.53 14.36
CA TRP A 125 8.31 -2.61 14.10
C TRP A 125 8.61 -1.76 15.34
N GLU A 126 9.89 -1.65 15.69
CA GLU A 126 10.37 -0.87 16.82
C GLU A 126 10.95 0.48 16.35
N ASP A 127 11.08 1.44 17.27
CA ASP A 127 11.69 2.76 17.03
C ASP A 127 11.08 3.59 15.87
N THR A 128 9.80 3.38 15.55
CA THR A 128 9.08 3.98 14.41
C THR A 128 8.85 5.49 14.48
N SER A 129 9.22 6.14 15.60
CA SER A 129 9.00 7.57 15.87
C SER A 129 9.54 8.54 14.83
N HIS A 130 10.51 8.10 14.02
CA HIS A 130 11.14 8.95 13.00
C HIS A 130 10.45 8.93 11.64
N TYR A 131 9.55 7.97 11.41
CA TYR A 131 8.87 7.77 10.12
C TYR A 131 7.87 8.88 9.78
N THR A 132 7.32 9.54 10.79
CA THR A 132 6.29 10.58 10.65
C THR A 132 6.86 11.99 10.88
N ILE A 133 8.18 12.13 11.01
CA ILE A 133 8.81 13.44 11.14
C ILE A 133 8.67 14.17 9.78
N PRO A 134 8.00 15.34 9.73
CA PRO A 134 7.87 16.09 8.49
C PRO A 134 9.25 16.43 7.92
N LEU A 135 9.42 16.22 6.62
CA LEU A 135 10.64 16.64 5.94
C LEU A 135 10.74 18.16 5.97
N ASN A 136 11.93 18.67 6.23
CA ASN A 136 12.26 20.09 6.08
C ASN A 136 12.46 20.42 4.59
N MET A 137 11.41 20.23 3.78
CA MET A 137 11.39 20.60 2.37
C MET A 137 10.88 22.04 2.25
N PRO A 138 11.63 22.95 1.62
CA PRO A 138 11.20 24.34 1.39
C PRO A 138 10.08 24.46 0.36
#